data_AF-U4U2N1-F1
#
_entry.id   AF-U4U2N1-F1
#
_cell.length_a   1.000
_cell.length_b   1.000
_cell.length_c   1.000
_cell.angle_alpha   90.00
_cell.angle_beta   90.00
_cell.angle_gamma   90.00
#
_symmetry.space_group_name_H-M   'P 1'
#
loop_
_entity.id
_entity.type
_entity.pdbx_description
1 polymer ?
#
loop_
_entity_poly.entity_id
_entity_poly.type
_entity_poly.pdbx_seq_one_letter_code
_entity_poly.pdbx_strand_id
1 'polypeptide(L)'
;MNDIHISIFRDPSRIAQFKEFCHYTIDRITPKVVLATGDLTDAKTKDAIGSQQYESEWRHYRDILREFDITSKTVWLDIRGNHDNFNVISVKSKHNYFTNYSVQGREHPRSYMAQVKKGNTIYSFVGVDACLEPGPRRPFNFVGVLDEPEVIEINNLIKEIERTGSNYTIWFGHFPTSCILSSGSENVRSLIKKDPNGLVYVCGHLHTLGGLVPQMYTMQKGGYLELELGDWKDNRMYRLMAIDHGLFSFIDVRHGEWPVVLLTNPKSALFFNPLKESTESMLQSSHIRVLAFSLSRIKIVRVRISQESWTDLKHVKGPLYVTSWDAQKYRNGLQDIEVHAGLIAQPRFRGNLVKSWIRKLWILTTVDRIFWPMVLYPLYLIFGPWSIGYIVEDYIGVIFSWGIFVDGAFLPGSFTYAYGFIQMITFQIPLTVILINTVSTRYSQLSLKIGKKVSLRQAICAHLPFCIVFIIQVIMAYMFWLAYGTLAFILGPLRTWSLVLAAGVYYTALHLPDKCFRRAKELCFTKSETTTDQDAINLELQLEHSAEKVAKAN
;
A
#
# COMPACT_ATOMS: atom_id res chain seq x y z
N MET A 1 6.38 9.11 -8.42
CA MET A 1 6.18 9.18 -6.95
C MET A 1 7.07 10.30 -6.42
N ASN A 2 6.77 10.84 -5.25
CA ASN A 2 7.51 11.95 -4.65
C ASN A 2 7.50 11.81 -3.12
N ASP A 3 8.27 12.66 -2.43
CA ASP A 3 8.10 12.92 -1.00
C ASP A 3 8.04 11.62 -0.18
N ILE A 4 9.02 10.75 -0.39
CA ILE A 4 9.11 9.43 0.27
C ILE A 4 9.40 9.62 1.75
N HIS A 5 10.26 10.60 2.08
CA HIS A 5 10.70 10.94 3.42
C HIS A 5 11.02 9.71 4.26
N ILE A 6 11.93 8.88 3.75
CA ILE A 6 12.48 7.77 4.54
C ILE A 6 13.05 8.37 5.82
N SER A 7 12.51 7.93 6.95
CA SER A 7 12.89 8.43 8.27
C SER A 7 13.25 7.28 9.18
N ILE A 8 14.37 7.41 9.89
CA ILE A 8 14.73 6.48 10.98
C ILE A 8 14.08 6.85 12.31
N PHE A 9 13.45 8.02 12.41
CA PHE A 9 12.84 8.54 13.64
C PHE A 9 11.32 8.57 13.60
N ARG A 10 10.72 8.71 12.42
CA ARG A 10 9.28 8.91 12.23
C ARG A 10 8.71 7.83 11.35
N ASP A 11 7.51 7.39 11.73
CA ASP A 11 6.65 6.48 10.95
C ASP A 11 7.41 5.39 10.15
N PRO A 12 7.80 4.28 10.79
CA PRO A 12 8.51 3.19 10.12
C PRO A 12 7.67 2.53 9.01
N SER A 13 6.36 2.80 8.93
CA SER A 13 5.52 2.29 7.85
C SER A 13 5.90 2.87 6.49
N ARG A 14 6.50 4.08 6.42
CA ARG A 14 6.99 4.68 5.15
C ARG A 14 7.98 3.76 4.44
N ILE A 15 8.95 3.24 5.18
CA ILE A 15 9.95 2.28 4.72
C ILE A 15 9.26 0.96 4.33
N ALA A 16 8.42 0.43 5.22
CA ALA A 16 7.76 -0.86 5.00
C ALA A 16 6.84 -0.86 3.78
N GLN A 17 6.12 0.24 3.52
CA GLN A 17 5.24 0.39 2.38
C GLN A 17 6.00 0.78 1.10
N PHE A 18 7.14 1.48 1.21
CA PHE A 18 8.00 1.70 0.05
C PHE A 18 8.58 0.38 -0.47
N LYS A 19 8.92 -0.56 0.43
CA LYS A 19 9.23 -1.95 0.06
C LYS A 19 8.06 -2.63 -0.66
N GLU A 20 6.84 -2.50 -0.13
CA GLU A 20 5.65 -3.07 -0.77
C GLU A 20 5.38 -2.46 -2.15
N PHE A 21 5.63 -1.16 -2.34
CA PHE A 21 5.52 -0.52 -3.65
C PHE A 21 6.54 -1.08 -4.64
N CYS A 22 7.81 -1.17 -4.23
CA CYS A 22 8.90 -1.75 -5.02
C CYS A 22 8.63 -3.22 -5.38
N HIS A 23 8.07 -3.99 -4.46
CA HIS A 23 7.79 -5.40 -4.68
C HIS A 23 6.50 -5.62 -5.48
N TYR A 24 5.36 -5.11 -5.01
CA TYR A 24 4.06 -5.47 -5.57
C TYR A 24 3.62 -4.52 -6.69
N THR A 25 3.78 -3.21 -6.51
CA THR A 25 3.27 -2.22 -7.45
C THR A 25 4.13 -2.17 -8.71
N ILE A 26 5.47 -2.11 -8.57
CA ILE A 26 6.38 -2.11 -9.72
C ILE A 26 6.29 -3.44 -10.49
N ASP A 27 6.27 -4.59 -9.82
CA ASP A 27 6.18 -5.89 -10.50
C ASP A 27 4.83 -6.08 -11.21
N ARG A 28 3.75 -5.51 -10.67
CA ARG A 28 2.43 -5.63 -11.29
C ARG A 28 2.18 -4.65 -12.43
N ILE A 29 2.63 -3.41 -12.28
CA ILE A 29 2.46 -2.38 -13.31
C ILE A 29 3.50 -2.57 -14.43
N THR A 30 4.71 -3.05 -14.09
CA THR A 30 5.86 -3.15 -14.98
C THR A 30 6.12 -1.84 -15.74
N PRO A 31 6.22 -0.69 -15.04
CA PRO A 31 6.43 0.59 -15.70
C PRO A 31 7.75 0.57 -16.47
N LYS A 32 7.81 1.31 -17.57
CA LYS A 32 9.07 1.46 -18.32
C LYS A 32 10.03 2.45 -17.65
N VAL A 33 9.47 3.47 -17.02
CA VAL A 33 10.18 4.51 -16.30
C VAL A 33 9.43 4.83 -15.02
N VAL A 34 10.17 5.03 -13.93
CA VAL A 34 9.64 5.57 -12.67
C VAL A 34 10.38 6.85 -12.35
N LEU A 35 9.63 7.91 -12.07
CA LEU A 35 10.16 9.19 -11.62
C LEU A 35 10.00 9.29 -10.10
N ALA A 36 11.11 9.53 -9.39
CA ALA A 36 11.15 9.80 -7.96
C ALA A 36 11.58 11.26 -7.74
N THR A 37 10.61 12.15 -7.59
CA THR A 37 10.80 13.59 -7.78
C THR A 37 11.21 14.32 -6.49
N GLY A 38 12.23 13.83 -5.80
CA GLY A 38 12.78 14.48 -4.60
C GLY A 38 12.12 14.13 -3.28
N ASP A 39 12.76 14.62 -2.22
CA ASP A 39 12.51 14.32 -0.81
C ASP A 39 12.46 12.81 -0.56
N LEU A 40 13.53 12.15 -1.03
CA LEU A 40 13.74 10.71 -0.89
C LEU A 40 13.94 10.34 0.59
N THR A 41 14.61 11.21 1.33
CA THR A 41 14.91 11.08 2.77
C THR A 41 14.23 12.18 3.59
N ASP A 42 14.00 11.95 4.89
CA ASP A 42 13.34 12.94 5.75
C ASP A 42 14.33 13.97 6.30
N ALA A 43 15.56 13.58 6.62
CA ALA A 43 16.65 14.48 7.05
C ALA A 43 16.29 15.41 8.23
N LYS A 44 15.28 15.06 9.04
CA LYS A 44 14.86 15.78 10.25
C LYS A 44 15.51 15.18 11.48
N THR A 45 15.84 16.02 12.45
CA THR A 45 16.22 15.54 13.79
C THR A 45 15.07 14.83 14.46
N LYS A 46 15.36 14.01 15.49
CA LYS A 46 14.37 13.21 16.21
C LYS A 46 13.20 14.05 16.76
N ASP A 47 13.50 15.23 17.28
CA ASP A 47 12.53 16.23 17.77
C ASP A 47 11.78 16.97 16.64
N ALA A 48 12.20 16.78 15.38
CA ALA A 48 11.71 17.44 14.16
C ALA A 48 11.95 18.96 14.09
N ILE A 49 12.74 19.52 14.99
CA ILE A 49 13.05 20.97 15.05
C ILE A 49 14.18 21.31 14.08
N GLY A 50 15.25 20.51 14.09
CA GLY A 50 16.42 20.66 13.24
C GLY A 50 16.40 19.78 11.99
N SER A 51 17.46 19.91 11.20
CA SER A 51 17.67 19.12 9.99
C SER A 51 19.15 18.85 9.73
N GLN A 52 19.47 17.64 9.31
CA GLN A 52 20.77 17.21 8.83
C GLN A 52 20.65 15.91 8.04
N GLN A 53 21.66 15.58 7.24
CA GLN A 53 21.70 14.31 6.52
C GLN A 53 21.99 13.12 7.44
N TYR A 54 21.20 12.05 7.31
CA TYR A 54 21.43 10.78 7.98
C TYR A 54 21.72 9.68 6.97
N GLU A 55 22.95 9.17 6.99
CA GLU A 55 23.40 8.12 6.05
C GLU A 55 22.52 6.86 6.11
N SER A 56 21.96 6.54 7.28
CA SER A 56 21.05 5.40 7.47
C SER A 56 19.74 5.53 6.67
N GLU A 57 19.19 6.73 6.51
CA GLU A 57 17.99 6.96 5.68
C GLU A 57 18.30 6.68 4.20
N TRP A 58 19.45 7.15 3.74
CA TRP A 58 19.95 6.90 2.39
C TRP A 58 20.30 5.43 2.14
N ARG A 59 20.88 4.74 3.13
CA ARG A 59 21.09 3.29 3.09
C ARG A 59 19.76 2.55 2.94
N HIS A 60 18.74 2.91 3.71
CA HIS A 60 17.40 2.34 3.54
C HIS A 60 16.84 2.55 2.12
N TYR A 61 16.96 3.76 1.56
CA TYR A 61 16.53 4.04 0.19
C TYR A 61 17.20 3.09 -0.82
N ARG A 62 18.53 3.08 -0.84
CA ARG A 62 19.34 2.28 -1.76
C ARG A 62 19.09 0.79 -1.58
N ASP A 63 19.08 0.32 -0.35
CA ASP A 63 19.00 -1.11 -0.04
C ASP A 63 17.63 -1.67 -0.43
N ILE A 64 16.55 -0.88 -0.33
CA ILE A 64 15.23 -1.27 -0.84
C ILE A 64 15.26 -1.45 -2.36
N LEU A 65 15.81 -0.48 -3.09
CA LEU A 65 15.90 -0.56 -4.55
C LEU A 65 16.75 -1.77 -5.01
N ARG A 66 17.81 -2.10 -4.26
CA ARG A 66 18.65 -3.28 -4.50
C ARG A 66 17.96 -4.59 -4.13
N GLU A 67 17.29 -4.65 -2.98
CA GLU A 67 16.59 -5.84 -2.48
C GLU A 67 15.54 -6.33 -3.49
N PHE A 68 14.85 -5.42 -4.17
CA PHE A 68 13.84 -5.75 -5.18
C PHE A 68 14.32 -5.64 -6.63
N ASP A 69 15.63 -5.46 -6.83
CA ASP A 69 16.29 -5.37 -8.13
C ASP A 69 15.58 -4.39 -9.10
N ILE A 70 15.28 -3.19 -8.61
CA ILE A 70 14.42 -2.23 -9.32
C ILE A 70 15.05 -1.74 -10.63
N THR A 71 16.37 -1.52 -10.63
CA THR A 71 17.09 -1.01 -11.79
C THR A 71 17.16 -2.00 -12.95
N SER A 72 16.96 -3.30 -12.72
CA SER A 72 16.83 -4.29 -13.81
C SER A 72 15.41 -4.34 -14.38
N LYS A 73 14.40 -3.96 -13.58
CA LYS A 73 12.97 -4.04 -13.91
C LYS A 73 12.44 -2.80 -14.64
N THR A 74 12.94 -1.62 -14.28
CA THR A 74 12.51 -0.33 -14.83
C THR A 74 13.65 0.67 -14.82
N VAL A 75 13.59 1.67 -15.70
CA VAL A 75 14.44 2.85 -15.59
C VAL A 75 13.96 3.65 -14.38
N TRP A 76 14.83 3.85 -13.39
CA TRP A 76 14.52 4.60 -12.17
C TRP A 76 15.24 5.95 -12.19
N LEU A 77 14.48 7.04 -12.34
CA LEU A 77 14.99 8.39 -12.44
C LEU A 77 14.66 9.15 -11.15
N ASP A 78 15.66 9.32 -10.29
CA ASP A 78 15.55 10.08 -9.06
C ASP A 78 16.23 11.46 -9.19
N ILE A 79 15.72 12.42 -8.43
CA ILE A 79 16.28 13.77 -8.32
C ILE A 79 16.15 14.23 -6.88
N ARG A 80 16.93 15.24 -6.48
CA ARG A 80 16.91 15.77 -5.12
C ARG A 80 15.69 16.64 -4.85
N GLY A 81 15.21 16.57 -3.62
CA GLY A 81 14.36 17.62 -3.04
C GLY A 81 15.08 18.42 -1.96
N ASN A 82 14.38 19.36 -1.33
CA ASN A 82 15.01 20.20 -0.32
C ASN A 82 15.50 19.39 0.89
N HIS A 83 14.79 18.33 1.30
CA HIS A 83 15.20 17.48 2.42
C HIS A 83 16.49 16.72 2.12
N ASP A 84 16.66 16.28 0.89
CA ASP A 84 17.86 15.58 0.42
C ASP A 84 19.11 16.49 0.41
N ASN A 85 18.91 17.80 0.54
CA ASN A 85 19.94 18.83 0.52
C ASN A 85 20.10 19.59 1.84
N PHE A 86 19.42 19.17 2.93
CA PHE A 86 19.58 19.81 4.24
C PHE A 86 21.00 19.68 4.79
N ASN A 87 21.60 20.80 5.19
CA ASN A 87 22.94 20.84 5.81
C ASN A 87 24.04 20.25 4.90
N VAL A 88 23.98 20.54 3.60
CA VAL A 88 24.95 20.10 2.59
C VAL A 88 25.66 21.31 2.01
N ILE A 89 26.98 21.41 2.21
CA ILE A 89 27.75 22.60 1.81
C ILE A 89 27.92 22.76 0.29
N SER A 90 27.96 21.65 -0.45
CA SER A 90 28.10 21.64 -1.91
C SER A 90 27.81 20.25 -2.48
N VAL A 91 27.65 20.15 -3.79
CA VAL A 91 27.48 18.87 -4.49
C VAL A 91 28.67 17.92 -4.30
N LYS A 92 29.87 18.46 -4.05
CA LYS A 92 31.12 17.72 -3.79
C LYS A 92 31.29 17.30 -2.32
N SER A 93 30.36 17.69 -1.45
CA SER A 93 30.42 17.36 -0.03
C SER A 93 30.35 15.84 0.19
N LYS A 94 31.18 15.32 1.11
CA LYS A 94 31.06 13.93 1.58
C LYS A 94 29.71 13.63 2.26
N HIS A 95 28.99 14.67 2.67
CA HIS A 95 27.66 14.59 3.27
C HIS A 95 26.54 14.75 2.23
N ASN A 96 26.86 14.97 0.95
CA ASN A 96 25.89 14.84 -0.13
C ASN A 96 25.67 13.34 -0.38
N TYR A 97 24.69 12.75 0.30
CA TYR A 97 24.42 11.33 0.18
C TYR A 97 23.62 10.97 -1.07
N PHE A 98 22.98 11.93 -1.74
CA PHE A 98 22.33 11.69 -3.02
C PHE A 98 23.31 11.07 -4.02
N THR A 99 24.49 11.67 -4.21
CA THR A 99 25.51 11.17 -5.15
C THR A 99 26.05 9.78 -4.84
N ASN A 100 25.92 9.34 -3.58
CA ASN A 100 26.46 8.08 -3.10
C ASN A 100 25.41 6.95 -3.03
N TYR A 101 24.13 7.29 -2.90
CA TYR A 101 23.06 6.35 -2.54
C TYR A 101 21.87 6.33 -3.49
N SER A 102 21.62 7.40 -4.24
CA SER A 102 20.56 7.41 -5.26
C SER A 102 21.01 6.68 -6.52
N VAL A 103 20.07 6.38 -7.42
CA VAL A 103 20.34 5.68 -8.67
C VAL A 103 21.07 6.60 -9.64
N GLN A 104 20.61 7.85 -9.78
CA GLN A 104 21.12 8.78 -10.80
C GLN A 104 22.23 9.69 -10.25
N GLY A 105 22.28 9.91 -8.94
CA GLY A 105 23.11 10.96 -8.34
C GLY A 105 24.61 10.84 -8.59
N ARG A 106 25.13 9.62 -8.80
CA ARG A 106 26.56 9.42 -9.06
C ARG A 106 26.99 9.99 -10.41
N GLU A 107 26.17 9.79 -11.44
CA GLU A 107 26.42 10.27 -12.81
C GLU A 107 25.87 11.70 -12.99
N HIS A 108 24.79 12.00 -12.27
CA HIS A 108 24.00 13.21 -12.42
C HIS A 108 23.77 13.89 -11.07
N PRO A 109 24.73 14.67 -10.57
CA PRO A 109 24.62 15.33 -9.27
C PRO A 109 23.63 16.50 -9.24
N ARG A 110 23.25 17.06 -10.40
CA ARG A 110 22.26 18.15 -10.60
C ARG A 110 21.26 17.77 -11.72
N SER A 111 20.73 18.73 -12.48
CA SER A 111 19.81 18.45 -13.59
C SER A 111 20.44 17.52 -14.64
N TYR A 112 19.61 16.69 -15.25
CA TYR A 112 20.04 15.73 -16.25
C TYR A 112 18.90 15.33 -17.18
N MET A 113 19.23 14.58 -18.24
CA MET A 113 18.27 13.98 -19.13
C MET A 113 18.52 12.48 -19.27
N ALA A 114 17.43 11.70 -19.33
CA ALA A 114 17.45 10.31 -19.77
C ALA A 114 16.53 10.12 -20.98
N GLN A 115 16.85 9.18 -21.86
CA GLN A 115 16.03 8.85 -23.02
C GLN A 115 15.64 7.38 -23.05
N VAL A 116 14.39 7.12 -23.40
CA VAL A 116 13.86 5.78 -23.62
C VAL A 116 13.26 5.69 -25.01
N LYS A 117 13.69 4.70 -25.80
CA LYS A 117 13.18 4.45 -27.14
C LYS A 117 12.17 3.31 -27.12
N LYS A 118 11.03 3.50 -27.79
CA LYS A 118 10.01 2.46 -28.02
C LYS A 118 9.56 2.48 -29.48
N GLY A 119 9.97 1.47 -30.25
CA GLY A 119 9.80 1.49 -31.70
C GLY A 119 10.59 2.65 -32.30
N ASN A 120 9.91 3.48 -33.10
CA ASN A 120 10.50 4.69 -33.69
C ASN A 120 10.32 5.94 -32.83
N THR A 121 9.68 5.83 -31.66
CA THR A 121 9.41 6.96 -30.78
C THR A 121 10.47 7.08 -29.71
N ILE A 122 11.04 8.29 -29.56
CA ILE A 122 11.99 8.65 -28.50
C ILE A 122 11.24 9.48 -27.45
N TYR A 123 11.38 9.08 -26.20
CA TYR A 123 10.85 9.79 -25.04
C TYR A 123 12.01 10.35 -24.22
N SER A 124 12.08 11.66 -24.05
CA SER A 124 13.04 12.32 -23.17
C SER A 124 12.43 12.57 -21.79
N PHE A 125 13.24 12.41 -20.76
CA PHE A 125 12.90 12.72 -19.37
C PHE A 125 13.94 13.70 -18.85
N VAL A 126 13.51 14.92 -18.51
CA VAL A 126 14.41 15.97 -18.02
C VAL A 126 14.15 16.23 -16.55
N GLY A 127 15.15 15.94 -15.73
CA GLY A 127 15.15 16.25 -14.31
C GLY A 127 15.70 17.65 -14.07
N VAL A 128 14.94 18.51 -13.37
CA VAL A 128 15.33 19.86 -12.99
C VAL A 128 15.63 19.91 -11.49
N ASP A 129 16.89 20.13 -11.16
CA ASP A 129 17.34 20.30 -9.78
C ASP A 129 17.42 21.78 -9.41
N ALA A 130 16.48 22.24 -8.59
CA ALA A 130 16.45 23.61 -8.08
C ALA A 130 16.91 23.70 -6.61
N CYS A 131 17.60 22.68 -6.08
CA CYS A 131 18.11 22.72 -4.71
C CYS A 131 19.17 23.82 -4.53
N LEU A 132 19.12 24.53 -3.40
CA LEU A 132 20.09 25.58 -3.07
C LEU A 132 21.52 25.04 -2.91
N GLU A 133 22.52 25.81 -3.32
CA GLU A 133 23.93 25.50 -3.05
C GLU A 133 24.62 26.73 -2.44
N PRO A 134 25.05 26.70 -1.16
CA PRO A 134 24.92 25.60 -0.20
C PRO A 134 23.47 25.33 0.23
N GLY A 135 23.18 24.08 0.61
CA GLY A 135 21.89 23.66 1.15
C GLY A 135 21.78 23.94 2.65
N PRO A 136 21.04 24.99 3.08
CA PRO A 136 20.98 25.36 4.49
C PRO A 136 20.18 24.33 5.29
N ARG A 137 20.20 24.48 6.61
CA ARG A 137 19.22 23.81 7.48
C ARG A 137 17.85 24.46 7.30
N ARG A 138 16.80 23.74 7.70
CA ARG A 138 15.45 24.31 7.80
C ARG A 138 15.47 25.56 8.70
N PRO A 139 14.59 26.55 8.47
CA PRO A 139 13.47 26.56 7.52
C PRO A 139 13.76 27.20 6.15
N PHE A 140 14.99 27.65 5.87
CA PHE A 140 15.28 28.57 4.75
C PHE A 140 15.47 27.89 3.38
N ASN A 141 15.07 26.63 3.24
CA ASN A 141 15.26 25.76 2.07
C ASN A 141 13.93 25.32 1.44
N PHE A 142 12.86 26.06 1.70
CA PHE A 142 11.53 25.79 1.13
C PHE A 142 11.40 26.28 -0.32
N VAL A 143 12.26 27.18 -0.78
CA VAL A 143 12.22 27.73 -2.13
C VAL A 143 13.46 27.27 -2.88
N GLY A 144 13.24 26.75 -4.10
CA GLY A 144 14.32 26.37 -5.01
C GLY A 144 14.86 27.57 -5.80
N VAL A 145 16.10 27.47 -6.27
CA VAL A 145 16.75 28.49 -7.10
C VAL A 145 17.43 27.82 -8.29
N LEU A 146 17.18 28.33 -9.50
CA LEU A 146 17.99 28.05 -10.67
C LEU A 146 19.02 29.17 -10.85
N ASP A 147 20.28 28.83 -10.57
CA ASP A 147 21.42 29.70 -10.83
C ASP A 147 21.78 29.73 -12.34
N GLU A 148 22.59 30.70 -12.75
CA GLU A 148 22.98 30.84 -14.16
C GLU A 148 23.65 29.56 -14.73
N PRO A 149 24.57 28.88 -14.01
CA PRO A 149 25.11 27.60 -14.47
C PRO A 149 24.03 26.55 -14.74
N GLU A 150 23.01 26.43 -13.89
CA GLU A 150 21.94 25.46 -14.11
C GLU A 150 21.04 25.84 -15.28
N VAL A 151 20.77 27.13 -15.47
CA VAL A 151 20.03 27.61 -16.65
C VAL A 151 20.79 27.30 -17.94
N ILE A 152 22.11 27.47 -17.95
CA ILE A 152 22.96 27.10 -19.10
C ILE A 152 22.89 25.59 -19.35
N GLU A 153 22.99 24.78 -18.31
CA GLU A 153 22.92 23.33 -18.44
C GLU A 153 21.56 22.86 -18.97
N ILE A 154 20.46 23.39 -18.44
CA ILE A 154 19.10 23.07 -18.93
C ILE A 154 18.95 23.48 -20.40
N ASN A 155 19.50 24.62 -20.82
CA ASN A 155 19.52 24.99 -22.24
C ASN A 155 20.34 24.03 -23.11
N ASN A 156 21.42 23.43 -22.59
CA ASN A 156 22.15 22.37 -23.29
C ASN A 156 21.33 21.08 -23.41
N LEU A 157 20.62 20.69 -22.35
CA LEU A 157 19.70 19.55 -22.39
C LEU A 157 18.59 19.76 -23.43
N ILE A 158 18.05 20.98 -23.55
CA ILE A 158 17.05 21.31 -24.59
C ILE A 158 17.63 21.15 -26.00
N LYS A 159 18.86 21.64 -26.24
CA LYS A 159 19.54 21.42 -27.54
C LYS A 159 19.76 19.93 -27.82
N GLU A 160 20.03 19.14 -26.80
CA GLU A 160 20.21 17.69 -26.94
C GLU A 160 18.90 16.97 -27.28
N ILE A 161 17.77 17.42 -26.73
CA ILE A 161 16.42 16.95 -27.12
C ILE A 161 16.17 17.19 -28.61
N GLU A 162 16.48 18.39 -29.09
CA GLU A 162 16.35 18.75 -30.51
C GLU A 162 17.27 17.90 -31.38
N ARG A 163 18.55 17.76 -30.98
CA ARG A 163 19.56 16.99 -31.70
C ARG A 163 19.20 15.52 -31.86
N THR A 164 18.58 14.93 -30.83
CA THR A 164 18.18 13.52 -30.82
C THR A 164 16.82 13.25 -31.46
N GLY A 165 16.06 14.30 -31.80
CA GLY A 165 14.74 14.16 -32.42
C GLY A 165 13.71 13.55 -31.47
N SER A 166 13.74 13.90 -30.18
CA SER A 166 12.77 13.43 -29.19
C SER A 166 11.34 13.77 -29.63
N ASN A 167 10.43 12.79 -29.55
CA ASN A 167 9.04 12.99 -29.93
C ASN A 167 8.21 13.57 -28.79
N TYR A 168 8.53 13.19 -27.55
CA TYR A 168 7.81 13.62 -26.36
C TYR A 168 8.80 13.82 -25.22
N THR A 169 8.65 14.91 -24.49
CA THR A 169 9.45 15.19 -23.31
C THR A 169 8.58 15.27 -22.06
N ILE A 170 9.02 14.58 -21.02
CA ILE A 170 8.46 14.62 -19.68
C ILE A 170 9.47 15.34 -18.80
N TRP A 171 9.09 16.50 -18.28
CA TRP A 171 9.89 17.24 -17.33
C TRP A 171 9.51 16.83 -15.91
N PHE A 172 10.47 16.79 -15.00
CA PHE A 172 10.23 16.50 -13.60
C PHE A 172 11.22 17.20 -12.69
N GLY A 173 10.81 17.44 -11.46
CA GLY A 173 11.63 18.11 -10.46
C GLY A 173 10.91 18.06 -9.12
N HIS A 174 11.58 18.49 -8.05
CA HIS A 174 10.95 18.44 -6.74
C HIS A 174 9.95 19.57 -6.54
N PHE A 175 10.39 20.81 -6.77
CA PHE A 175 9.59 21.99 -6.51
C PHE A 175 8.57 22.25 -7.62
N PRO A 176 7.34 22.66 -7.28
CA PRO A 176 6.44 23.30 -8.23
C PRO A 176 7.11 24.52 -8.83
N THR A 177 6.78 24.86 -10.07
CA THR A 177 7.42 25.99 -10.75
C THR A 177 7.16 27.33 -10.07
N SER A 178 6.08 27.45 -9.27
CA SER A 178 5.80 28.61 -8.42
C SER A 178 6.72 28.73 -7.21
N CYS A 179 7.42 27.67 -6.84
CA CYS A 179 8.36 27.59 -5.72
C CYS A 179 9.82 27.61 -6.18
N ILE A 180 10.07 27.96 -7.45
CA ILE A 180 11.42 28.08 -8.03
C ILE A 180 11.66 29.54 -8.42
N LEU A 181 12.69 30.13 -7.83
CA LEU A 181 13.24 31.41 -8.25
C LEU A 181 14.31 31.19 -9.31
N SER A 182 14.56 32.20 -10.12
CA SER A 182 15.64 32.18 -11.11
C SER A 182 16.39 33.50 -11.03
N SER A 183 17.71 33.42 -11.01
CA SER A 183 18.57 34.59 -10.84
C SER A 183 18.66 35.46 -12.10
N GLY A 184 18.39 34.87 -13.28
CA GLY A 184 18.46 35.53 -14.59
C GLY A 184 17.11 35.90 -15.18
N SER A 185 17.12 36.29 -16.45
CA SER A 185 15.91 36.65 -17.22
C SER A 185 15.03 35.45 -17.57
N GLU A 186 15.61 34.24 -17.59
CA GLU A 186 14.89 33.01 -17.87
C GLU A 186 14.49 32.33 -16.57
N ASN A 187 13.20 32.00 -16.44
CA ASN A 187 12.69 31.19 -15.34
C ASN A 187 12.40 29.75 -15.79
N VAL A 188 12.18 28.85 -14.83
CA VAL A 188 11.89 27.44 -15.10
C VAL A 188 10.72 27.27 -16.09
N ARG A 189 9.69 28.11 -16.01
CA ARG A 189 8.52 28.01 -16.90
C ARG A 189 8.86 28.39 -18.33
N SER A 190 9.70 29.42 -18.52
CA SER A 190 10.17 29.81 -19.85
C SER A 190 11.13 28.78 -20.43
N LEU A 191 11.95 28.12 -19.62
CA LEU A 191 12.84 27.04 -20.06
C LEU A 191 12.05 25.83 -20.55
N ILE A 192 11.09 25.33 -19.76
CA ILE A 192 10.22 24.22 -20.19
C ILE A 192 9.46 24.58 -21.47
N LYS A 193 9.00 25.84 -21.60
CA LYS A 193 8.28 26.32 -22.78
C LYS A 193 9.12 26.26 -24.07
N LYS A 194 10.45 26.38 -24.00
CA LYS A 194 11.33 26.29 -25.18
C LYS A 194 11.28 24.92 -25.84
N ASP A 195 10.97 23.87 -25.09
CA ASP A 195 10.80 22.53 -25.63
C ASP A 195 9.40 22.37 -26.25
N PRO A 196 9.28 22.35 -27.59
CA PRO A 196 7.99 22.20 -28.25
C PRO A 196 7.34 20.84 -27.97
N ASN A 197 8.13 19.81 -27.62
CA ASN A 197 7.68 18.45 -27.37
C ASN A 197 7.43 18.17 -25.88
N GLY A 198 7.62 19.17 -25.00
CA GLY A 198 7.31 19.11 -23.58
C GLY A 198 5.81 18.95 -23.31
N LEU A 199 5.40 17.78 -22.83
CA LEU A 199 4.00 17.45 -22.53
C LEU A 199 3.57 17.88 -21.13
N VAL A 200 4.43 17.61 -20.15
CA VAL A 200 4.11 17.73 -18.72
C VAL A 200 5.36 18.03 -17.89
N TYR A 201 5.18 18.79 -16.81
CA TYR A 201 6.09 18.91 -15.68
C TYR A 201 5.46 18.23 -14.45
N VAL A 202 6.12 17.22 -13.87
CA VAL A 202 5.62 16.52 -12.68
C VAL A 202 6.51 16.77 -11.46
N CYS A 203 5.90 17.04 -10.31
CA CYS A 203 6.60 17.47 -9.11
C CYS A 203 5.93 17.03 -7.79
N GLY A 204 6.51 17.40 -6.66
CA GLY A 204 6.00 17.18 -5.30
C GLY A 204 6.12 18.43 -4.45
N HIS A 205 6.57 18.29 -3.20
CA HIS A 205 6.95 19.35 -2.26
C HIS A 205 5.85 19.96 -1.36
N LEU A 206 4.63 20.26 -1.84
CA LEU A 206 3.62 20.93 -1.00
C LEU A 206 2.72 19.98 -0.20
N HIS A 207 2.82 18.65 -0.42
CA HIS A 207 2.09 17.65 0.36
C HIS A 207 0.57 17.89 0.43
N THR A 208 -0.05 18.28 -0.69
CA THR A 208 -1.49 18.65 -0.76
C THR A 208 -1.89 19.80 0.18
N LEU A 209 -0.93 20.62 0.62
CA LEU A 209 -1.08 21.63 1.67
C LEU A 209 -1.74 21.07 2.92
N GLY A 210 -1.31 19.87 3.35
CA GLY A 210 -1.88 19.18 4.51
C GLY A 210 -3.29 18.61 4.27
N GLY A 211 -3.62 18.29 3.02
CA GLY A 211 -4.91 17.74 2.60
C GLY A 211 -5.94 18.77 2.13
N LEU A 212 -5.61 20.07 2.21
CA LEU A 212 -6.50 21.16 1.80
C LEU A 212 -6.67 21.26 0.28
N VAL A 213 -5.64 20.86 -0.48
CA VAL A 213 -5.65 20.91 -1.94
C VAL A 213 -5.22 19.54 -2.48
N PRO A 214 -6.17 18.58 -2.60
CA PRO A 214 -5.84 17.21 -3.01
C PRO A 214 -5.43 17.10 -4.48
N GLN A 215 -5.83 18.05 -5.33
CA GLN A 215 -5.49 18.11 -6.76
C GLN A 215 -4.77 19.42 -7.06
N MET A 216 -3.45 19.35 -7.24
CA MET A 216 -2.58 20.51 -7.49
C MET A 216 -2.11 20.48 -8.94
N TYR A 217 -3.06 20.70 -9.86
CA TYR A 217 -2.84 20.64 -11.29
C TYR A 217 -3.02 22.00 -11.92
N THR A 218 -2.21 22.33 -12.91
CA THR A 218 -2.38 23.57 -13.67
C THR A 218 -1.96 23.40 -15.11
N MET A 219 -2.65 24.07 -16.03
CA MET A 219 -2.20 24.22 -17.40
C MET A 219 -1.38 25.51 -17.49
N GLN A 220 -0.08 25.38 -17.72
CA GLN A 220 0.80 26.53 -17.82
C GLN A 220 0.57 27.30 -19.13
N LYS A 221 0.81 28.62 -19.12
CA LYS A 221 0.75 29.45 -20.35
C LYS A 221 1.72 29.01 -21.45
N GLY A 222 2.73 28.21 -21.10
CA GLY A 222 3.63 27.55 -22.04
C GLY A 222 3.00 26.38 -22.80
N GLY A 223 1.75 26.01 -22.50
CA GLY A 223 1.02 24.94 -23.15
C GLY A 223 1.39 23.55 -22.66
N TYR A 224 1.92 23.39 -21.44
CA TYR A 224 2.20 22.09 -20.82
C TYR A 224 1.44 21.96 -19.50
N LEU A 225 1.14 20.72 -19.12
CA LEU A 225 0.53 20.41 -17.83
C LEU A 225 1.60 20.48 -16.74
N GLU A 226 1.31 21.13 -15.62
CA GLU A 226 2.09 20.98 -14.40
C GLU A 226 1.24 20.25 -13.37
N LEU A 227 1.76 19.13 -12.90
CA LEU A 227 1.01 18.21 -12.06
C LEU A 227 1.82 17.89 -10.80
N GLU A 228 1.51 18.58 -9.72
CA GLU A 228 2.05 18.23 -8.42
C GLU A 228 1.25 17.04 -7.86
N LEU A 229 1.97 16.05 -7.35
CA LEU A 229 1.39 14.82 -6.80
C LEU A 229 1.36 14.93 -5.27
N GLY A 230 0.30 14.42 -4.65
CA GLY A 230 0.25 14.28 -3.19
C GLY A 230 1.36 13.38 -2.67
N ASP A 231 1.78 13.59 -1.43
CA ASP A 231 3.00 12.97 -0.94
C ASP A 231 2.90 11.47 -0.65
N TRP A 232 4.05 10.80 -0.69
CA TRP A 232 4.15 9.47 -0.11
C TRP A 232 4.17 9.51 1.42
N LYS A 233 4.84 10.50 2.03
CA LYS A 233 5.11 10.65 3.47
C LYS A 233 3.95 10.40 4.44
N ASP A 234 2.78 10.89 4.11
CA ASP A 234 1.56 10.86 4.92
C ASP A 234 0.40 10.25 4.11
N ASN A 235 0.31 10.55 2.80
CA ASN A 235 -0.82 10.13 1.96
C ASN A 235 -0.57 8.83 1.15
N ARG A 236 0.69 8.38 1.03
CA ARG A 236 1.10 7.18 0.27
C ARG A 236 0.64 7.21 -1.19
N MET A 237 0.69 8.38 -1.83
CA MET A 237 0.22 8.53 -3.20
C MET A 237 1.33 8.22 -4.21
N TYR A 238 0.94 7.70 -5.36
CA TYR A 238 1.77 7.64 -6.56
C TYR A 238 0.91 7.96 -7.79
N ARG A 239 1.54 8.42 -8.87
CA ARG A 239 0.86 8.69 -10.15
C ARG A 239 1.22 7.61 -11.17
N LEU A 240 0.20 7.05 -11.82
CA LEU A 240 0.36 6.27 -13.02
C LEU A 240 0.15 7.17 -14.24
N MET A 241 1.07 7.13 -15.20
CA MET A 241 1.01 7.92 -16.43
C MET A 241 1.17 7.02 -17.65
N ALA A 242 0.48 7.36 -18.74
CA ALA A 242 0.59 6.67 -20.02
C ALA A 242 0.54 7.67 -21.18
N ILE A 243 1.36 7.42 -22.21
CA ILE A 243 1.27 8.11 -23.50
C ILE A 243 0.73 7.12 -24.52
N ASP A 244 -0.46 7.39 -25.03
CA ASP A 244 -1.21 6.53 -25.95
C ASP A 244 -1.38 7.26 -27.30
N HIS A 245 -0.56 6.89 -28.30
CA HIS A 245 -0.51 7.57 -29.60
C HIS A 245 -0.32 9.10 -29.49
N GLY A 246 0.49 9.53 -28.53
CA GLY A 246 0.75 10.95 -28.26
C GLY A 246 -0.22 11.63 -27.32
N LEU A 247 -1.27 10.95 -26.84
CA LEU A 247 -2.16 11.47 -25.80
C LEU A 247 -1.62 11.09 -24.41
N PHE A 248 -1.35 12.07 -23.56
CA PHE A 248 -0.87 11.88 -22.20
C PHE A 248 -2.04 11.76 -21.22
N SER A 249 -2.21 10.60 -20.60
CA SER A 249 -3.24 10.35 -19.57
C SER A 249 -2.58 9.94 -18.26
N PHE A 250 -3.21 10.28 -17.14
CA PHE A 250 -2.70 9.95 -15.81
C PHE A 250 -3.81 9.72 -14.79
N ILE A 251 -3.46 9.05 -13.69
CA ILE A 251 -4.30 8.89 -12.51
C ILE A 251 -3.43 8.89 -11.25
N ASP A 252 -3.91 9.56 -10.20
CA ASP A 252 -3.30 9.52 -8.87
C ASP A 252 -3.92 8.37 -8.08
N VAL A 253 -3.07 7.54 -7.48
CA VAL A 253 -3.45 6.29 -6.84
C VAL A 253 -2.85 6.25 -5.45
N ARG A 254 -3.66 5.88 -4.45
CA ARG A 254 -3.15 5.59 -3.12
C ARG A 254 -2.56 4.18 -3.09
N HIS A 255 -1.39 4.02 -2.48
CA HIS A 255 -0.75 2.72 -2.30
C HIS A 255 -1.71 1.71 -1.65
N GLY A 256 -1.80 0.53 -2.26
CA GLY A 256 -2.67 -0.56 -1.81
C GLY A 256 -4.06 -0.58 -2.46
N GLU A 257 -4.47 0.49 -3.17
CA GLU A 257 -5.73 0.50 -3.91
C GLU A 257 -5.62 -0.29 -5.22
N TRP A 258 -6.49 -1.29 -5.37
CA TRP A 258 -6.59 -2.14 -6.56
C TRP A 258 -8.07 -2.47 -6.84
N PRO A 259 -8.48 -2.64 -8.09
CA PRO A 259 -7.69 -2.50 -9.32
C PRO A 259 -7.36 -1.03 -9.63
N VAL A 260 -6.22 -0.82 -10.30
CA VAL A 260 -5.87 0.49 -10.88
C VAL A 260 -6.35 0.51 -12.32
N VAL A 261 -7.15 1.52 -12.68
CA VAL A 261 -7.74 1.65 -14.01
C VAL A 261 -7.41 3.04 -14.55
N LEU A 262 -6.81 3.08 -15.75
CA LEU A 262 -6.48 4.31 -16.45
C LEU A 262 -7.12 4.27 -17.85
N LEU A 263 -8.09 5.15 -18.08
CA LEU A 263 -8.62 5.42 -19.41
C LEU A 263 -7.59 6.25 -20.18
N THR A 264 -7.11 5.74 -21.32
CA THR A 264 -6.09 6.42 -22.15
C THR A 264 -6.66 6.99 -23.44
N ASN A 265 -7.74 6.41 -23.94
CA ASN A 265 -8.48 6.96 -25.07
C ASN A 265 -9.99 6.64 -24.93
N PRO A 266 -10.88 7.65 -25.05
CA PRO A 266 -10.57 9.07 -25.13
C PRO A 266 -9.93 9.59 -23.84
N LYS A 267 -9.12 10.64 -23.96
CA LYS A 267 -8.51 11.31 -22.80
C LYS A 267 -9.54 12.21 -22.10
N SER A 268 -9.38 12.42 -20.80
CA SER A 268 -10.19 13.39 -20.05
C SER A 268 -10.12 14.80 -20.66
N ALA A 269 -11.30 15.40 -20.88
CA ALA A 269 -11.43 16.74 -21.44
C ALA A 269 -10.80 17.83 -20.56
N LEU A 270 -10.70 17.61 -19.23
CA LEU A 270 -10.08 18.55 -18.29
C LEU A 270 -8.59 18.80 -18.57
N PHE A 271 -7.92 17.81 -19.15
CA PHE A 271 -6.47 17.85 -19.41
C PHE A 271 -6.16 17.86 -20.91
N PHE A 272 -7.16 18.14 -21.73
CA PHE A 272 -7.02 18.20 -23.18
C PHE A 272 -6.06 19.32 -23.58
N ASN A 273 -5.03 18.98 -24.36
CA ASN A 273 -3.98 19.93 -24.72
C ASN A 273 -3.67 19.92 -26.23
N PRO A 274 -4.45 20.64 -27.05
CA PRO A 274 -4.29 20.63 -28.51
C PRO A 274 -2.98 21.27 -29.00
N LEU A 275 -2.28 22.02 -28.14
CA LEU A 275 -0.97 22.62 -28.48
C LEU A 275 0.17 21.59 -28.48
N LYS A 276 -0.01 20.46 -27.78
CA LYS A 276 1.01 19.43 -27.58
C LYS A 276 0.56 18.03 -28.00
N GLU A 277 -0.74 17.82 -28.16
CA GLU A 277 -1.36 16.52 -28.42
C GLU A 277 -2.20 16.54 -29.70
N SER A 278 -2.22 15.43 -30.44
CA SER A 278 -3.02 15.32 -31.67
C SER A 278 -4.51 15.10 -31.34
N THR A 279 -5.31 16.14 -31.54
CA THR A 279 -6.77 16.10 -31.38
C THR A 279 -7.44 15.19 -32.41
N GLU A 280 -6.89 15.16 -33.62
CA GLU A 280 -7.38 14.37 -34.73
C GLU A 280 -7.26 12.86 -34.47
N SER A 281 -6.18 12.45 -33.80
CA SER A 281 -5.99 11.05 -33.39
C SER A 281 -7.11 10.55 -32.48
N MET A 282 -7.68 11.41 -31.65
CA MET A 282 -8.80 11.05 -30.78
C MET A 282 -10.13 10.99 -31.56
N LEU A 283 -10.37 11.96 -32.46
CA LEU A 283 -11.58 12.03 -33.29
C LEU A 283 -11.67 10.92 -34.35
N GLN A 284 -10.53 10.40 -34.80
CA GLN A 284 -10.44 9.30 -35.75
C GLN A 284 -10.29 7.93 -35.05
N SER A 285 -10.25 7.90 -33.72
CA SER A 285 -10.04 6.65 -32.99
C SER A 285 -11.24 5.72 -33.12
N SER A 286 -10.97 4.47 -33.48
CA SER A 286 -11.97 3.39 -33.56
C SER A 286 -12.16 2.62 -32.24
N HIS A 287 -11.37 2.90 -31.21
CA HIS A 287 -11.40 2.15 -29.96
C HIS A 287 -11.34 3.03 -28.72
N ILE A 288 -12.13 2.67 -27.72
CA ILE A 288 -11.87 3.05 -26.32
C ILE A 288 -10.75 2.15 -25.81
N ARG A 289 -9.76 2.73 -25.14
CA ARG A 289 -8.56 2.04 -24.62
C ARG A 289 -8.39 2.31 -23.14
N VAL A 290 -8.29 1.23 -22.38
CA VAL A 290 -8.15 1.25 -20.93
C VAL A 290 -6.96 0.38 -20.53
N LEU A 291 -6.13 0.88 -19.63
CA LEU A 291 -5.13 0.09 -18.93
C LEU A 291 -5.68 -0.30 -17.56
N ALA A 292 -5.78 -1.60 -17.28
CA ALA A 292 -6.28 -2.11 -16.00
C ALA A 292 -5.25 -3.06 -15.36
N PHE A 293 -4.93 -2.78 -14.09
CA PHE A 293 -3.95 -3.50 -13.30
C PHE A 293 -4.58 -3.99 -11.99
N SER A 294 -4.21 -5.19 -11.53
CA SER A 294 -4.65 -5.71 -10.24
C SER A 294 -3.70 -6.80 -9.77
N LEU A 295 -3.47 -6.90 -8.46
CA LEU A 295 -2.77 -8.04 -7.86
C LEU A 295 -3.57 -9.34 -8.03
N SER A 296 -4.89 -9.24 -8.20
CA SER A 296 -5.79 -10.36 -8.50
C SER A 296 -6.11 -10.45 -9.99
N ARG A 297 -6.56 -11.62 -10.44
CA ARG A 297 -7.02 -11.78 -11.83
C ARG A 297 -8.26 -10.92 -12.08
N ILE A 298 -8.17 -10.02 -13.06
CA ILE A 298 -9.31 -9.26 -13.57
C ILE A 298 -10.18 -10.22 -14.40
N LYS A 299 -11.46 -10.31 -14.04
CA LYS A 299 -12.45 -11.13 -14.76
C LYS A 299 -13.02 -10.38 -15.94
N ILE A 300 -13.32 -9.10 -15.73
CA ILE A 300 -14.06 -8.29 -16.67
C ILE A 300 -13.66 -6.84 -16.53
N VAL A 301 -13.61 -6.12 -17.65
CA VAL A 301 -13.51 -4.66 -17.67
C VAL A 301 -14.69 -4.17 -18.49
N ARG A 302 -15.43 -3.18 -17.99
CA ARG A 302 -16.59 -2.61 -18.65
C ARG A 302 -16.45 -1.10 -18.70
N VAL A 303 -16.99 -0.50 -19.75
CA VAL A 303 -17.11 0.95 -19.89
C VAL A 303 -18.56 1.33 -20.10
N ARG A 304 -18.95 2.49 -19.59
CA ARG A 304 -20.21 3.16 -19.87
C ARG A 304 -19.92 4.60 -20.25
N ILE A 305 -20.58 5.09 -21.29
CA ILE A 305 -20.57 6.50 -21.67
C ILE A 305 -21.93 7.08 -21.28
N SER A 306 -21.92 8.04 -20.37
CA SER A 306 -23.12 8.74 -19.86
C SER A 306 -24.21 7.76 -19.45
N GLN A 307 -25.40 7.83 -20.06
CA GLN A 307 -26.54 6.96 -19.73
C GLN A 307 -26.63 5.69 -20.61
N GLU A 308 -25.61 5.40 -21.41
CA GLU A 308 -25.60 4.21 -22.27
C GLU A 308 -25.44 2.91 -21.46
N SER A 309 -25.65 1.77 -22.12
CA SER A 309 -25.43 0.46 -21.52
C SER A 309 -23.94 0.17 -21.30
N TRP A 310 -23.62 -0.53 -20.21
CA TRP A 310 -22.29 -1.07 -19.99
C TRP A 310 -21.85 -1.98 -21.15
N THR A 311 -20.66 -1.70 -21.67
CA THR A 311 -20.03 -2.48 -22.75
C THR A 311 -18.78 -3.19 -22.21
N ASP A 312 -18.66 -4.49 -22.48
CA ASP A 312 -17.50 -5.29 -22.07
C ASP A 312 -16.29 -4.99 -22.96
N LEU A 313 -15.14 -4.72 -22.35
CA LEU A 313 -13.88 -4.54 -23.08
C LEU A 313 -13.18 -5.88 -23.25
N LYS A 314 -12.66 -6.10 -24.46
CA LYS A 314 -11.83 -7.25 -24.79
C LYS A 314 -10.40 -7.01 -24.31
N HIS A 315 -9.84 -7.99 -23.60
CA HIS A 315 -8.42 -8.01 -23.26
C HIS A 315 -7.57 -8.22 -24.53
N VAL A 316 -6.55 -7.39 -24.73
CA VAL A 316 -5.66 -7.46 -25.91
C VAL A 316 -4.30 -8.03 -25.52
N LYS A 317 -3.56 -7.32 -24.67
CA LYS A 317 -2.22 -7.70 -24.22
C LYS A 317 -1.83 -6.94 -22.96
N GLY A 318 -1.15 -7.61 -22.04
CA GLY A 318 -0.68 -6.98 -20.81
C GLY A 318 -1.84 -6.32 -20.05
N PRO A 319 -1.76 -5.04 -19.68
CA PRO A 319 -2.85 -4.33 -19.03
C PRO A 319 -3.92 -3.77 -19.98
N LEU A 320 -3.78 -3.92 -21.30
CA LEU A 320 -4.66 -3.25 -22.28
C LEU A 320 -5.98 -4.00 -22.50
N TYR A 321 -7.08 -3.25 -22.36
CA TYR A 321 -8.45 -3.63 -22.67
C TYR A 321 -9.03 -2.62 -23.66
N VAL A 322 -9.80 -3.10 -24.64
CA VAL A 322 -10.38 -2.24 -25.68
C VAL A 322 -11.83 -2.62 -26.01
N THR A 323 -12.61 -1.65 -26.45
CA THR A 323 -13.88 -1.88 -27.15
C THR A 323 -13.98 -0.96 -28.36
N SER A 324 -14.69 -1.39 -29.40
CA SER A 324 -14.99 -0.54 -30.55
C SER A 324 -15.95 0.58 -30.14
N TRP A 325 -15.74 1.76 -30.69
CA TRP A 325 -16.67 2.88 -30.56
C TRP A 325 -16.66 3.74 -31.83
N ASP A 326 -17.61 4.68 -31.92
CA ASP A 326 -17.63 5.70 -32.97
C ASP A 326 -17.40 7.07 -32.33
N ALA A 327 -16.15 7.55 -32.39
CA ALA A 327 -15.74 8.82 -31.79
C ALA A 327 -16.52 10.02 -32.35
N GLN A 328 -17.02 9.94 -33.60
CA GLN A 328 -17.74 11.06 -34.23
C GLN A 328 -19.08 11.34 -33.55
N LYS A 329 -19.70 10.32 -32.92
CA LYS A 329 -20.94 10.49 -32.14
C LYS A 329 -20.76 11.39 -30.93
N TYR A 330 -19.53 11.46 -30.40
CA TYR A 330 -19.20 12.21 -29.18
C TYR A 330 -18.34 13.45 -29.49
N ARG A 331 -18.35 13.93 -30.74
CA ARG A 331 -17.58 15.11 -31.16
C ARG A 331 -18.02 16.40 -30.44
N ASN A 332 -19.28 16.48 -30.06
CA ASN A 332 -19.88 17.66 -29.44
C ASN A 332 -20.38 17.33 -28.03
N GLY A 333 -20.22 18.30 -27.12
CA GLY A 333 -20.64 18.17 -25.72
C GLY A 333 -19.64 17.39 -24.86
N LEU A 334 -19.81 17.51 -23.54
CA LEU A 334 -19.06 16.72 -22.57
C LEU A 334 -19.81 15.41 -22.29
N GLN A 335 -19.06 14.33 -22.13
CA GLN A 335 -19.59 13.01 -21.83
C GLN A 335 -18.87 12.45 -20.61
N ASP A 336 -19.62 11.81 -19.72
CA ASP A 336 -19.05 11.13 -18.58
C ASP A 336 -18.69 9.70 -19.00
N ILE A 337 -17.47 9.26 -18.70
CA ILE A 337 -17.03 7.89 -19.02
C ILE A 337 -16.68 7.20 -17.72
N GLU A 338 -17.42 6.15 -17.42
CA GLU A 338 -17.19 5.29 -16.27
C GLU A 338 -16.54 3.99 -16.71
N VAL A 339 -15.51 3.56 -15.98
CA VAL A 339 -14.82 2.29 -16.24
C VAL A 339 -14.83 1.46 -14.97
N HIS A 340 -15.26 0.20 -15.09
CA HIS A 340 -15.30 -0.74 -13.97
C HIS A 340 -14.51 -2.00 -14.30
N ALA A 341 -13.55 -2.35 -13.45
CA ALA A 341 -12.81 -3.60 -13.51
C ALA A 341 -13.27 -4.57 -12.42
N GLY A 342 -13.98 -5.63 -12.80
CA GLY A 342 -14.43 -6.68 -11.90
C GLY A 342 -13.36 -7.75 -11.68
N LEU A 343 -13.04 -8.04 -10.42
CA LEU A 343 -12.06 -9.06 -10.03
C LEU A 343 -12.69 -10.45 -9.88
N ILE A 344 -11.89 -11.51 -10.08
CA ILE A 344 -12.27 -12.84 -9.62
C ILE A 344 -12.26 -12.84 -8.09
N ALA A 345 -13.43 -12.98 -7.48
CA ALA A 345 -13.52 -13.24 -6.05
C ALA A 345 -12.85 -14.59 -5.73
N GLN A 346 -12.06 -14.63 -4.66
CA GLN A 346 -11.57 -15.86 -4.03
C GLN A 346 -12.70 -16.89 -3.85
N PRO A 347 -12.39 -18.21 -3.85
CA PRO A 347 -13.36 -19.30 -4.03
C PRO A 347 -14.66 -19.16 -3.22
N ARG A 348 -15.80 -19.34 -3.90
CA ARG A 348 -17.15 -19.25 -3.31
C ARG A 348 -17.56 -20.60 -2.73
N PHE A 349 -17.71 -20.66 -1.40
CA PHE A 349 -18.43 -21.73 -0.71
C PHE A 349 -19.90 -21.31 -0.45
N ARG A 350 -20.86 -22.24 -0.52
CA ARG A 350 -22.30 -21.98 -0.29
C ARG A 350 -22.58 -21.79 1.22
N GLY A 351 -23.21 -20.67 1.60
CA GLY A 351 -23.69 -20.36 2.96
C GLY A 351 -23.01 -19.16 3.63
N ASN A 352 -23.77 -18.15 4.08
CA ASN A 352 -23.24 -16.89 4.66
C ASN A 352 -22.46 -17.11 5.97
N LEU A 353 -22.92 -18.02 6.82
CA LEU A 353 -22.23 -18.39 8.05
C LEU A 353 -20.93 -19.14 7.75
N VAL A 354 -21.00 -20.17 6.91
CA VAL A 354 -19.84 -20.97 6.48
C VAL A 354 -18.76 -20.07 5.86
N LYS A 355 -19.16 -19.11 5.02
CA LYS A 355 -18.26 -18.12 4.43
C LYS A 355 -17.59 -17.21 5.46
N SER A 356 -18.34 -16.71 6.43
CA SER A 356 -17.81 -15.90 7.52
C SER A 356 -16.79 -16.70 8.32
N TRP A 357 -17.11 -17.95 8.64
CA TRP A 357 -16.24 -18.87 9.36
C TRP A 357 -14.97 -19.21 8.61
N ILE A 358 -15.05 -19.59 7.33
CA ILE A 358 -13.88 -19.88 6.49
C ILE A 358 -12.97 -18.66 6.39
N ARG A 359 -13.51 -17.45 6.23
CA ARG A 359 -12.70 -16.23 6.21
C ARG A 359 -11.95 -16.01 7.52
N LYS A 360 -12.62 -16.19 8.66
CA LYS A 360 -11.99 -16.01 9.98
C LYS A 360 -10.89 -17.06 10.21
N LEU A 361 -11.15 -18.30 9.81
CA LEU A 361 -10.17 -19.39 9.87
C LEU A 361 -8.95 -19.07 8.99
N TRP A 362 -9.18 -18.60 7.76
CA TRP A 362 -8.13 -18.22 6.83
C TRP A 362 -7.24 -17.11 7.41
N ILE A 363 -7.83 -16.04 7.95
CA ILE A 363 -7.07 -14.95 8.59
C ILE A 363 -6.19 -15.52 9.71
N LEU A 364 -6.73 -16.38 10.57
CA LEU A 364 -5.96 -16.99 11.66
C LEU A 364 -4.77 -17.82 11.14
N THR A 365 -4.96 -18.60 10.07
CA THR A 365 -3.87 -19.41 9.48
C THR A 365 -2.73 -18.58 8.89
N THR A 366 -2.96 -17.29 8.60
CA THR A 366 -1.89 -16.40 8.13
C THR A 366 -1.07 -15.77 9.25
N VAL A 367 -1.47 -15.95 10.52
CA VAL A 367 -0.80 -15.36 11.68
C VAL A 367 0.01 -16.43 12.42
N ASP A 368 1.28 -16.57 12.04
CA ASP A 368 2.21 -17.59 12.56
C ASP A 368 2.27 -17.65 14.09
N ARG A 369 2.23 -16.48 14.76
CA ARG A 369 2.30 -16.35 16.24
C ARG A 369 1.14 -17.02 16.98
N ILE A 370 0.02 -17.22 16.30
CA ILE A 370 -1.17 -17.90 16.84
C ILE A 370 -1.27 -19.30 16.24
N PHE A 371 -1.00 -19.43 14.94
CA PHE A 371 -1.07 -20.70 14.22
C PHE A 371 -0.17 -21.78 14.81
N TRP A 372 1.12 -21.51 15.01
CA TRP A 372 2.07 -22.53 15.47
C TRP A 372 1.74 -23.06 16.88
N PRO A 373 1.49 -22.22 17.91
CA PRO A 373 1.06 -22.72 19.21
C PRO A 373 -0.21 -23.57 19.16
N MET A 374 -1.17 -23.22 18.29
CA MET A 374 -2.43 -23.96 18.14
C MET A 374 -2.28 -25.30 17.43
N VAL A 375 -1.24 -25.47 16.60
CA VAL A 375 -0.97 -26.73 15.88
C VAL A 375 -0.03 -27.62 16.70
N LEU A 376 1.03 -27.04 17.25
CA LEU A 376 2.06 -27.78 17.99
C LEU A 376 1.50 -28.39 19.29
N TYR A 377 0.58 -27.70 19.98
CA TYR A 377 0.02 -28.23 21.23
C TYR A 377 -0.85 -29.48 21.05
N PRO A 378 -1.85 -29.53 20.14
CA PRO A 378 -2.54 -30.78 19.82
C PRO A 378 -1.62 -31.88 19.30
N LEU A 379 -0.61 -31.54 18.49
CA LEU A 379 0.40 -32.52 18.07
C LEU A 379 1.15 -33.09 19.28
N TYR A 380 1.57 -32.24 20.22
CA TYR A 380 2.17 -32.68 21.47
C TYR A 380 1.24 -33.62 22.26
N LEU A 381 -0.06 -33.32 22.33
CA LEU A 381 -1.03 -34.18 23.01
C LEU A 381 -1.19 -35.57 22.37
N ILE A 382 -0.82 -35.76 21.10
CA ILE A 382 -0.78 -37.12 20.52
C ILE A 382 0.33 -37.94 21.17
N PHE A 383 1.50 -37.33 21.38
CA PHE A 383 2.71 -38.01 21.87
C PHE A 383 2.82 -38.03 23.39
N GLY A 384 2.50 -36.94 24.08
CA GLY A 384 2.66 -36.75 25.52
C GLY A 384 4.10 -36.44 25.97
N PRO A 385 4.39 -36.52 27.29
CA PRO A 385 3.49 -36.97 28.37
C PRO A 385 2.39 -35.96 28.71
N TRP A 386 1.20 -36.45 29.08
CA TRP A 386 0.08 -35.62 29.51
C TRP A 386 0.21 -35.15 30.96
N SER A 387 0.78 -36.00 31.82
CA SER A 387 1.13 -35.66 33.19
C SER A 387 2.18 -36.62 33.76
N ILE A 388 2.98 -36.15 34.71
CA ILE A 388 3.93 -36.94 35.49
C ILE A 388 3.65 -36.69 36.97
N GLY A 389 3.39 -37.74 37.75
CA GLY A 389 3.15 -37.59 39.19
C GLY A 389 2.89 -38.91 39.90
N TYR A 390 2.50 -38.85 41.17
CA TYR A 390 2.13 -40.04 41.94
C TYR A 390 0.77 -40.54 41.47
N ILE A 391 0.76 -41.61 40.66
CA ILE A 391 -0.45 -42.12 40.02
C ILE A 391 -1.09 -43.23 40.87
N VAL A 392 -0.27 -44.08 41.48
CA VAL A 392 -0.70 -45.17 42.36
C VAL A 392 0.16 -45.14 43.60
N GLU A 393 -0.46 -44.92 44.76
CA GLU A 393 0.24 -44.80 46.05
C GLU A 393 1.44 -43.83 45.96
N ASP A 394 2.64 -44.30 46.34
CA ASP A 394 3.89 -43.53 46.29
C ASP A 394 4.68 -43.73 44.97
N TYR A 395 4.09 -44.39 43.97
CA TYR A 395 4.76 -44.63 42.69
C TYR A 395 4.52 -43.51 41.68
N ILE A 396 5.62 -42.94 41.19
CA ILE A 396 5.60 -41.96 40.11
C ILE A 396 5.28 -42.68 38.79
N GLY A 397 4.26 -42.18 38.11
CA GLY A 397 3.86 -42.61 36.79
C GLY A 397 3.79 -41.48 35.78
N VAL A 398 3.70 -41.87 34.50
CA VAL A 398 3.61 -40.98 33.35
C VAL A 398 2.36 -41.35 32.54
N ILE A 399 1.47 -40.38 32.36
CA ILE A 399 0.22 -40.53 31.62
C ILE A 399 0.44 -40.11 30.17
N PHE A 400 -0.02 -40.92 29.22
CA PHE A 400 -0.04 -40.63 27.78
C PHE A 400 -1.46 -40.75 27.23
N SER A 401 -1.66 -40.34 25.97
CA SER A 401 -2.93 -40.51 25.26
C SER A 401 -3.30 -41.99 25.08
N TRP A 402 -2.28 -42.84 24.94
CA TRP A 402 -2.39 -44.26 24.61
C TRP A 402 -2.16 -45.22 25.80
N GLY A 403 -1.91 -44.71 27.01
CA GLY A 403 -1.76 -45.53 28.21
C GLY A 403 -0.99 -44.84 29.34
N ILE A 404 -0.78 -45.54 30.44
CA ILE A 404 -0.08 -45.02 31.64
C ILE A 404 1.07 -45.96 31.98
N PHE A 405 2.25 -45.42 32.27
CA PHE A 405 3.37 -46.18 32.83
C PHE A 405 3.53 -45.85 34.30
N VAL A 406 3.58 -46.85 35.16
CA VAL A 406 3.81 -46.69 36.60
C VAL A 406 4.49 -47.96 37.12
N ASP A 407 5.56 -47.80 37.90
CA ASP A 407 6.32 -48.90 38.53
C ASP A 407 6.69 -50.07 37.59
N GLY A 408 7.21 -49.75 36.40
CA GLY A 408 7.58 -50.76 35.39
C GLY A 408 6.42 -51.46 34.68
N ALA A 409 5.17 -51.19 35.07
CA ALA A 409 3.97 -51.70 34.42
C ALA A 409 3.39 -50.69 33.41
N PHE A 410 2.83 -51.22 32.31
CA PHE A 410 2.07 -50.44 31.33
C PHE A 410 0.58 -50.76 31.47
N LEU A 411 -0.22 -49.74 31.75
CA LEU A 411 -1.67 -49.80 31.83
C LEU A 411 -2.26 -49.32 30.49
N PRO A 412 -2.73 -50.21 29.61
CA PRO A 412 -3.36 -49.83 28.36
C PRO A 412 -4.72 -49.15 28.65
N GLY A 413 -4.94 -47.96 28.11
CA GLY A 413 -6.08 -47.13 28.49
C GLY A 413 -6.98 -46.75 27.32
N SER A 414 -8.13 -47.41 27.16
CA SER A 414 -9.25 -46.83 26.38
C SER A 414 -9.81 -45.57 27.07
N PHE A 415 -9.68 -45.49 28.40
CA PHE A 415 -10.13 -44.35 29.21
C PHE A 415 -9.27 -43.08 29.05
N THR A 416 -7.97 -43.19 28.74
CA THR A 416 -7.14 -42.01 28.46
C THR A 416 -7.59 -41.32 27.17
N TYR A 417 -8.03 -42.07 26.16
CA TYR A 417 -8.66 -41.50 24.96
C TYR A 417 -9.94 -40.73 25.28
N ALA A 418 -10.81 -41.28 26.13
CA ALA A 418 -12.03 -40.58 26.57
C ALA A 418 -11.68 -39.26 27.29
N TYR A 419 -10.63 -39.27 28.12
CA TYR A 419 -10.15 -38.08 28.82
C TYR A 419 -9.60 -37.01 27.86
N GLY A 420 -8.83 -37.41 26.85
CA GLY A 420 -8.36 -36.52 25.79
C GLY A 420 -9.49 -35.98 24.92
N PHE A 421 -10.48 -36.80 24.61
CA PHE A 421 -11.67 -36.36 23.88
C PHE A 421 -12.44 -35.30 24.66
N ILE A 422 -12.63 -35.50 25.97
CA ILE A 422 -13.24 -34.50 26.86
C ILE A 422 -12.43 -33.19 26.82
N GLN A 423 -11.10 -33.25 26.94
CA GLN A 423 -10.22 -32.06 26.83
C GLN A 423 -10.40 -31.35 25.48
N MET A 424 -10.53 -32.08 24.38
CA MET A 424 -10.70 -31.48 23.05
C MET A 424 -12.03 -30.74 22.94
N ILE A 425 -13.15 -31.35 23.38
CA ILE A 425 -14.48 -30.77 23.24
C ILE A 425 -14.75 -29.64 24.25
N THR A 426 -14.21 -29.71 25.46
CA THR A 426 -14.48 -28.71 26.51
C THR A 426 -13.50 -27.55 26.48
N PHE A 427 -12.30 -27.73 25.93
CA PHE A 427 -11.25 -26.72 25.96
C PHE A 427 -10.65 -26.40 24.58
N GLN A 428 -10.05 -27.37 23.89
CA GLN A 428 -9.23 -27.09 22.70
C GLN A 428 -10.03 -26.55 21.51
N ILE A 429 -11.18 -27.18 21.20
CA ILE A 429 -12.07 -26.75 20.12
C ILE A 429 -12.73 -25.39 20.48
N PRO A 430 -13.31 -25.20 21.68
CA PRO A 430 -13.83 -23.89 22.08
C PRO A 430 -12.78 -22.77 22.05
N LEU A 431 -11.55 -23.02 22.55
CA LEU A 431 -10.45 -22.05 22.53
C LEU A 431 -10.09 -21.65 21.10
N THR A 432 -10.00 -22.63 20.19
CA THR A 432 -9.75 -22.40 18.76
C THR A 432 -10.80 -21.49 18.15
N VAL A 433 -12.08 -21.76 18.41
CA VAL A 433 -13.20 -20.94 17.96
C VAL A 433 -13.11 -19.51 18.51
N ILE A 434 -12.75 -19.35 19.78
CA ILE A 434 -12.60 -18.04 20.41
C ILE A 434 -11.47 -17.27 19.73
N LEU A 435 -10.30 -17.88 19.52
CA LEU A 435 -9.15 -17.24 18.88
C LEU A 435 -9.44 -16.83 17.44
N ILE A 436 -10.15 -17.66 16.66
CA ILE A 436 -10.62 -17.33 15.31
C ILE A 436 -11.42 -16.01 15.31
N ASN A 437 -12.34 -15.86 16.28
CA ASN A 437 -13.16 -14.66 16.41
C ASN A 437 -12.35 -13.45 16.92
N THR A 438 -11.46 -13.64 17.89
CA THR A 438 -10.61 -12.58 18.44
C THR A 438 -9.64 -12.04 17.39
N VAL A 439 -8.94 -12.90 16.68
CA VAL A 439 -7.99 -12.52 15.61
C VAL A 439 -8.72 -11.82 14.46
N SER A 440 -9.92 -12.30 14.06
CA SER A 440 -10.71 -11.62 13.03
C SER A 440 -11.24 -10.25 13.47
N THR A 441 -11.63 -10.12 14.74
CA THR A 441 -12.08 -8.83 15.31
C THR A 441 -10.91 -7.86 15.36
N ARG A 442 -9.74 -8.31 15.81
CA ARG A 442 -8.50 -7.53 15.82
C ARG A 442 -8.08 -7.10 14.42
N TYR A 443 -8.13 -8.00 13.45
CA TYR A 443 -7.91 -7.70 12.03
C TYR A 443 -8.87 -6.61 11.53
N SER A 444 -10.16 -6.72 11.84
CA SER A 444 -11.18 -5.75 11.42
C SER A 444 -11.00 -4.38 12.10
N GLN A 445 -10.56 -4.35 13.36
CA GLN A 445 -10.24 -3.10 14.06
C GLN A 445 -9.05 -2.38 13.42
N LEU A 446 -8.00 -3.14 13.05
CA LEU A 446 -6.79 -2.58 12.43
C LEU A 446 -6.99 -2.22 10.95
N SER A 447 -7.89 -2.93 10.23
CA SER A 447 -8.04 -2.79 8.78
C SER A 447 -9.24 -1.96 8.33
N LEU A 448 -10.30 -1.80 9.16
CA LEU A 448 -11.58 -1.23 8.71
C LEU A 448 -12.16 -0.13 9.60
N LYS A 449 -11.63 0.11 10.81
CA LYS A 449 -12.21 1.10 11.73
C LYS A 449 -11.12 1.90 12.46
N ILE A 450 -10.63 2.95 11.82
CA ILE A 450 -9.83 3.97 12.49
C ILE A 450 -10.77 4.76 13.41
N GLY A 451 -10.59 4.67 14.73
CA GLY A 451 -11.09 5.67 15.69
C GLY A 451 -12.40 5.43 16.44
N LYS A 452 -13.14 4.31 16.28
CA LYS A 452 -14.31 4.02 17.16
C LYS A 452 -13.87 3.35 18.47
N LYS A 453 -14.09 4.02 19.61
CA LYS A 453 -13.95 3.41 20.95
C LYS A 453 -14.96 2.25 21.08
N VAL A 454 -14.47 1.06 21.40
CA VAL A 454 -15.32 -0.11 21.69
C VAL A 454 -16.10 0.17 22.98
N SER A 455 -17.42 -0.05 22.99
CA SER A 455 -18.21 0.18 24.20
C SER A 455 -17.85 -0.85 25.29
N LEU A 456 -17.98 -0.47 26.56
CA LEU A 456 -17.66 -1.36 27.69
C LEU A 456 -18.46 -2.67 27.61
N ARG A 457 -19.74 -2.63 27.21
CA ARG A 457 -20.58 -3.82 27.00
C ARG A 457 -20.03 -4.72 25.88
N GLN A 458 -19.53 -4.14 24.78
CA GLN A 458 -18.94 -4.93 23.69
C GLN A 458 -17.61 -5.56 24.08
N ALA A 459 -16.79 -4.86 24.88
CA ALA A 459 -15.56 -5.43 25.43
C ALA A 459 -15.87 -6.62 26.37
N ILE A 460 -16.83 -6.46 27.29
CA ILE A 460 -17.25 -7.51 28.21
C ILE A 460 -17.79 -8.74 27.46
N CYS A 461 -18.68 -8.54 26.49
CA CYS A 461 -19.22 -9.65 25.69
C CYS A 461 -18.15 -10.38 24.87
N ALA A 462 -17.07 -9.71 24.46
CA ALA A 462 -15.97 -10.32 23.70
C ALA A 462 -15.05 -11.21 24.56
N HIS A 463 -14.94 -10.91 25.86
CA HIS A 463 -14.10 -11.67 26.80
C HIS A 463 -14.84 -12.80 27.51
N LEU A 464 -16.16 -12.68 27.68
CA LEU A 464 -16.99 -13.66 28.40
C LEU A 464 -16.80 -15.13 27.93
N PRO A 465 -16.78 -15.46 26.62
CA PRO A 465 -16.58 -16.84 26.17
C PRO A 465 -15.22 -17.41 26.58
N PHE A 466 -14.16 -16.59 26.54
CA PHE A 466 -12.83 -17.00 26.99
C PHE A 466 -12.83 -17.26 28.50
N CYS A 467 -13.42 -16.37 29.29
CA CYS A 467 -13.51 -16.55 30.74
C CYS A 467 -14.23 -17.85 31.11
N ILE A 468 -15.33 -18.20 30.43
CA ILE A 468 -16.08 -19.44 30.69
C ILE A 468 -15.21 -20.67 30.42
N VAL A 469 -14.61 -20.76 29.23
CA VAL A 469 -13.74 -21.90 28.87
C VAL A 469 -12.51 -21.99 29.78
N PHE A 470 -11.93 -20.84 30.15
CA PHE A 470 -10.79 -20.77 31.06
C PHE A 470 -11.17 -21.25 32.47
N ILE A 471 -12.33 -20.85 33.01
CA ILE A 471 -12.83 -21.30 34.32
C ILE A 471 -13.08 -22.80 34.31
N ILE A 472 -13.70 -23.35 33.26
CA ILE A 472 -13.93 -24.80 33.13
C ILE A 472 -12.59 -25.54 33.17
N GLN A 473 -11.56 -25.04 32.47
CA GLN A 473 -10.23 -25.64 32.51
C GLN A 473 -9.57 -25.53 33.88
N VAL A 474 -9.74 -24.42 34.59
CA VAL A 474 -9.25 -24.26 35.97
C VAL A 474 -9.91 -25.28 36.90
N ILE A 475 -11.24 -25.47 36.79
CA ILE A 475 -11.97 -26.48 37.57
C ILE A 475 -11.45 -27.88 37.24
N MET A 476 -11.28 -28.22 35.96
CA MET A 476 -10.74 -29.53 35.57
C MET A 476 -9.29 -29.74 36.05
N ALA A 477 -8.46 -28.69 36.03
CA ALA A 477 -7.09 -28.76 36.56
C ALA A 477 -7.08 -28.90 38.08
N TYR A 478 -8.00 -28.25 38.79
CA TYR A 478 -8.19 -28.38 40.23
C TYR A 478 -8.67 -29.80 40.61
N MET A 479 -9.66 -30.34 39.90
CA MET A 479 -10.10 -31.73 40.10
C MET A 479 -8.98 -32.73 39.82
N PHE A 480 -8.13 -32.45 38.83
CA PHE A 480 -6.95 -33.26 38.54
C PHE A 480 -5.91 -33.18 39.66
N TRP A 481 -5.70 -32.00 40.25
CA TRP A 481 -4.85 -31.81 41.42
C TRP A 481 -5.38 -32.57 42.65
N LEU A 482 -6.69 -32.54 42.90
CA LEU A 482 -7.29 -33.32 43.99
C LEU A 482 -7.10 -34.83 43.81
N ALA A 483 -7.08 -35.31 42.57
CA ALA A 483 -6.93 -36.73 42.26
C ALA A 483 -5.47 -37.23 42.30
N TYR A 484 -4.52 -36.43 41.80
CA TYR A 484 -3.13 -36.89 41.55
C TYR A 484 -2.06 -36.02 42.26
N GLY A 485 -2.48 -35.05 43.06
CA GLY A 485 -1.60 -34.22 43.87
C GLY A 485 -0.79 -33.17 43.09
N THR A 486 0.09 -32.49 43.82
CA THR A 486 0.83 -31.30 43.34
C THR A 486 1.81 -31.61 42.22
N LEU A 487 2.48 -32.77 42.26
CA LEU A 487 3.47 -33.12 41.24
C LEU A 487 2.83 -33.28 39.86
N ALA A 488 1.72 -34.04 39.79
CA ALA A 488 0.94 -34.24 38.57
C ALA A 488 0.33 -32.93 38.06
N PHE A 489 -0.07 -32.04 38.96
CA PHE A 489 -0.58 -30.71 38.61
C PHE A 489 0.49 -29.82 37.99
N ILE A 490 1.68 -29.72 38.57
CA ILE A 490 2.76 -28.88 38.02
C ILE A 490 3.28 -29.44 36.69
N LEU A 491 3.54 -30.76 36.67
CA LEU A 491 3.99 -31.48 35.47
C LEU A 491 2.80 -32.05 34.70
N GLY A 492 1.74 -31.25 34.54
CA GLY A 492 0.52 -31.62 33.82
C GLY A 492 0.31 -30.80 32.55
N PRO A 493 1.06 -31.04 31.46
CA PRO A 493 0.88 -30.34 30.19
C PRO A 493 -0.55 -30.32 29.64
N LEU A 494 -1.32 -31.39 29.88
CA LEU A 494 -2.71 -31.49 29.45
C LEU A 494 -3.64 -30.51 30.19
N ARG A 495 -3.35 -30.22 31.47
CA ARG A 495 -4.24 -29.45 32.34
C ARG A 495 -3.70 -28.07 32.67
N THR A 496 -2.52 -28.00 33.25
CA THR A 496 -1.95 -26.77 33.82
C THR A 496 -1.22 -25.95 32.77
N TRP A 497 -0.41 -26.58 31.90
CA TRP A 497 0.28 -25.82 30.86
C TRP A 497 -0.68 -25.34 29.78
N SER A 498 -1.80 -26.06 29.58
CA SER A 498 -2.87 -25.62 28.68
C SER A 498 -3.48 -24.28 29.12
N LEU A 499 -3.58 -24.02 30.43
CA LEU A 499 -4.02 -22.73 30.98
C LEU A 499 -3.02 -21.62 30.64
N VAL A 500 -1.72 -21.88 30.86
CA VAL A 500 -0.65 -20.92 30.54
C VAL A 500 -0.63 -20.62 29.05
N LEU A 501 -0.69 -21.65 28.21
CA LEU A 501 -0.75 -21.53 26.77
C LEU A 501 -1.96 -20.71 26.34
N ALA A 502 -3.16 -21.05 26.84
CA ALA A 502 -4.40 -20.35 26.49
C ALA A 502 -4.36 -18.87 26.86
N ALA A 503 -3.87 -18.54 28.07
CA ALA A 503 -3.68 -17.15 28.48
C ALA A 503 -2.69 -16.41 27.56
N GLY A 504 -1.56 -17.05 27.23
CA GLY A 504 -0.53 -16.48 26.37
C GLY A 504 -1.00 -16.23 24.93
N VAL A 505 -1.64 -17.21 24.30
CA VAL A 505 -2.13 -17.08 22.91
C VAL A 505 -3.32 -16.11 22.83
N TYR A 506 -4.19 -16.08 23.86
CA TYR A 506 -5.30 -15.15 23.91
C TYR A 506 -4.82 -13.70 24.11
N TYR A 507 -3.89 -13.48 25.04
CA TYR A 507 -3.23 -12.19 25.21
C TYR A 507 -2.55 -11.73 23.92
N THR A 508 -1.82 -12.63 23.26
CA THR A 508 -1.16 -12.36 21.98
C THR A 508 -2.19 -11.97 20.92
N ALA A 509 -3.31 -12.71 20.79
CA ALA A 509 -4.36 -12.45 19.81
C ALA A 509 -5.00 -11.06 19.97
N LEU A 510 -5.18 -10.60 21.22
CA LEU A 510 -5.69 -9.26 21.52
C LEU A 510 -4.71 -8.14 21.12
N HIS A 511 -3.40 -8.41 21.23
CA HIS A 511 -2.34 -7.42 21.03
C HIS A 511 -1.57 -7.61 19.71
N LEU A 512 -2.11 -8.38 18.76
CA LEU A 512 -1.45 -8.57 17.46
C LEU A 512 -1.20 -7.22 16.77
N PRO A 513 0.05 -6.95 16.34
CA PRO A 513 0.37 -5.75 15.58
C PRO A 513 -0.03 -5.90 14.11
N ASP A 514 -0.22 -4.78 13.43
CA ASP A 514 -0.72 -4.73 12.05
C ASP A 514 0.12 -5.56 11.07
N LYS A 515 1.45 -5.55 11.25
CA LYS A 515 2.41 -6.33 10.46
C LYS A 515 2.11 -7.83 10.42
N CYS A 516 1.49 -8.38 11.46
CA CYS A 516 1.13 -9.81 11.51
C CYS A 516 -0.01 -10.16 10.54
N PHE A 517 -0.70 -9.16 10.00
CA PHE A 517 -1.84 -9.33 9.08
C PHE A 517 -1.50 -9.01 7.62
N ARG A 518 -0.24 -8.72 7.26
CA ARG A 518 0.16 -8.36 5.88
C ARG A 518 -0.34 -9.38 4.84
N ARG A 519 -0.11 -10.69 5.09
CA ARG A 519 -0.60 -11.79 4.24
C ARG A 519 -2.13 -11.87 4.19
N ALA A 520 -2.82 -11.61 5.31
CA ALA A 520 -4.28 -11.58 5.35
C ALA A 520 -4.86 -10.41 4.53
N LYS A 521 -4.20 -9.24 4.59
CA LYS A 521 -4.59 -8.01 3.89
C LYS A 521 -4.51 -8.19 2.38
N GLU A 522 -3.38 -8.69 1.87
CA GLU A 522 -3.17 -9.01 0.45
C GLU A 522 -4.29 -9.90 -0.14
N LEU A 523 -4.92 -10.74 0.69
CA LEU A 523 -5.96 -11.68 0.28
C LEU A 523 -7.40 -11.17 0.48
N CYS A 524 -7.64 -10.29 1.47
CA CYS A 524 -8.98 -9.84 1.86
C CYS A 524 -9.48 -8.56 1.18
N PHE A 525 -8.63 -7.82 0.44
CA PHE A 525 -9.00 -6.57 -0.26
C PHE A 525 -9.98 -6.73 -1.45
N THR A 526 -10.62 -7.89 -1.62
CA THR A 526 -11.56 -8.13 -2.74
C THR A 526 -13.04 -7.86 -2.42
N LYS A 527 -13.43 -7.24 -1.29
CA LYS A 527 -14.88 -7.21 -0.97
C LYS A 527 -15.55 -6.14 -0.07
N SER A 528 -15.13 -4.88 0.09
CA SER A 528 -15.95 -3.96 0.91
C SER A 528 -16.12 -2.49 0.53
N GLU A 529 -15.87 -2.07 -0.71
CA GLU A 529 -16.07 -0.65 -1.09
C GLU A 529 -17.05 -0.43 -2.26
N THR A 530 -18.02 -1.33 -2.46
CA THR A 530 -19.10 -1.12 -3.45
C THR A 530 -20.49 -0.97 -2.82
N THR A 531 -20.61 -0.86 -1.50
CA THR A 531 -21.93 -0.78 -0.83
C THR A 531 -22.10 0.42 0.09
N THR A 532 -21.03 1.06 0.55
CA THR A 532 -21.15 2.23 1.44
C THR A 532 -21.32 3.55 0.70
N ASP A 533 -20.77 3.69 -0.51
CA ASP A 533 -20.93 4.92 -1.30
C ASP A 533 -22.31 5.01 -1.96
N GLN A 534 -22.91 3.89 -2.36
CA GLN A 534 -24.27 3.91 -2.94
C GLN A 534 -25.32 4.33 -1.91
N ASP A 535 -25.17 3.92 -0.65
CA ASP A 535 -26.10 4.28 0.43
C ASP A 535 -25.89 5.73 0.91
N ALA A 536 -24.65 6.24 0.87
CA ALA A 536 -24.36 7.65 1.17
C ALA A 536 -24.90 8.58 0.05
N ILE A 537 -24.69 8.22 -1.21
CA ILE A 537 -25.21 8.96 -2.37
C ILE A 537 -26.74 8.93 -2.41
N ASN A 538 -27.36 7.79 -2.08
CA ASN A 538 -28.83 7.69 -2.00
C ASN A 538 -29.42 8.52 -0.85
N LEU A 539 -28.70 8.69 0.26
CA LEU A 539 -29.13 9.53 1.39
C LEU A 539 -29.00 11.02 1.06
N GLU A 540 -27.95 11.41 0.34
CA GLU A 540 -27.71 12.79 -0.11
C GLU A 540 -28.76 13.21 -1.16
N LEU A 541 -29.07 12.34 -2.12
CA LEU A 541 -30.16 12.54 -3.10
C LEU A 541 -31.54 12.61 -2.45
N GLN A 542 -31.80 11.88 -1.36
CA GLN A 542 -33.07 11.97 -0.62
C GLN A 542 -33.22 13.26 0.18
N LEU A 543 -32.11 13.82 0.69
CA LEU A 543 -32.10 15.08 1.41
C LEU A 543 -32.28 16.27 0.47
N GLU A 544 -31.64 16.26 -0.71
CA GLU A 544 -31.84 17.28 -1.74
C GLU A 544 -33.28 17.29 -2.29
N HIS A 545 -33.85 16.12 -2.55
CA HIS A 545 -35.23 16.02 -3.04
C HIS A 545 -36.28 16.43 -1.99
N SER A 546 -35.95 16.30 -0.70
CA SER A 546 -36.79 16.79 0.39
C SER A 546 -36.66 18.30 0.57
N ALA A 547 -35.46 18.86 0.39
CA ALA A 547 -35.23 20.31 0.43
C ALA A 547 -35.92 21.04 -0.73
N GLU A 548 -35.90 20.48 -1.95
CA GLU A 548 -36.64 21.04 -3.10
C GLU A 548 -38.16 21.00 -2.92
N LYS A 549 -38.71 19.97 -2.26
CA LYS A 549 -40.14 19.90 -1.96
C LYS A 549 -40.58 20.93 -0.93
N VAL A 550 -39.73 21.22 0.07
CA VAL A 550 -40.01 22.26 1.07
C VAL A 550 -39.87 23.67 0.47
N ALA A 551 -38.92 23.88 -0.46
CA ALA A 551 -38.75 25.15 -1.16
C ALA A 551 -39.85 25.45 -2.20
N LYS A 552 -40.60 24.43 -2.67
CA LYS A 552 -41.76 24.60 -3.57
C LYS A 552 -43.11 24.68 -2.85
N ALA A 553 -43.13 24.49 -1.52
CA ALA A 553 -44.34 24.52 -0.70
C ALA A 553 -44.44 25.76 0.21
N ASN A 554 -43.40 26.59 0.24
CA ASN A 554 -43.39 27.97 0.74
C ASN A 554 -43.33 28.93 -0.44
#